data_AF-A0A2N2XH73-F1
#
_entry.id   AF-A0A2N2XH73-F1
#
_cell.length_a   1.000
_cell.length_b   1.000
_cell.length_c   1.000
_cell.angle_alpha   90.00
_cell.angle_beta   90.00
_cell.angle_gamma   90.00
#
_symmetry.space_group_name_H-M   'P 1'
#
loop_
_entity.id
_entity.type
_entity.pdbx_description
1 polymer ?
#
loop_
_entity_poly.entity_id
_entity_poly.type
_entity_poly.pdbx_seq_one_letter_code
_entity_poly.pdbx_strand_id
1 'polypeptide(L)'
;GLIILNSILKKFGVVGTNRSLTMLAIVFGTNLFYYTIGEPGMSHVFSFAFVNLWIWVVLKMFCSEYLRWVVVFGAVTGMIAMIRPVNLLVLFMIPFLAGDRGQLTRFLKKLFRSLYILPALTIFVLVAGLQLLIYRLSSGGWWVYSYGDEGFNFLSPHIFDFLFSYKKGLFLYTPMAMVCLAGAIMTWRYNQFRLIAYMSFMAILIYVMASWWNWWYGGSFSTRVLTEFLAMLAIPLALWLQNTSGKRRAWLLGVVIFLVVVCQIQTYQYRYMLIHWEEMTCERYWDVFMRVDLLF
;
A
#
# COMPACT_ATOMS: atom_id res chain seq x y z
N GLY A 1 12.32 1.81 1.95
CA GLY A 1 10.99 2.27 1.50
C GLY A 1 10.94 3.75 1.16
N LEU A 2 11.07 4.64 2.14
CA LEU A 2 10.81 6.09 1.97
C LEU A 2 11.76 6.81 1.00
N ILE A 3 13.04 6.43 0.95
CA ILE A 3 14.00 6.99 -0.02
C ILE A 3 13.53 6.77 -1.46
N ILE A 4 12.98 5.58 -1.74
CA ILE A 4 12.42 5.24 -3.05
C ILE A 4 11.12 6.02 -3.28
N LEU A 5 10.26 6.13 -2.28
CA LEU A 5 9.04 6.94 -2.36
C LEU A 5 9.37 8.41 -2.71
N ASN A 6 10.38 9.01 -2.08
CA ASN A 6 10.85 10.35 -2.42
C ASN A 6 11.26 10.48 -3.90
N SER A 7 11.89 9.44 -4.44
CA SER A 7 12.29 9.38 -5.86
C SER A 7 11.07 9.25 -6.78
N ILE A 8 10.10 8.41 -6.41
CA ILE A 8 8.80 8.30 -7.12
C ILE A 8 8.12 9.66 -7.17
N LEU A 9 7.93 10.32 -6.02
CA LEU A 9 7.27 11.62 -5.95
C LEU A 9 8.03 12.68 -6.75
N LYS A 10 9.38 12.66 -6.76
CA LYS A 10 10.20 13.52 -7.62
C LYS A 10 9.86 13.33 -9.10
N LYS A 11 9.66 12.09 -9.53
CA LYS A 11 9.33 11.75 -10.91
C LYS A 11 7.92 12.14 -11.31
N PHE A 12 7.00 12.25 -10.34
CA PHE A 12 5.69 12.90 -10.53
C PHE A 12 5.77 14.43 -10.51
N GLY A 13 6.97 15.03 -10.46
CA GLY A 13 7.16 16.48 -10.48
C GLY A 13 6.85 17.17 -9.15
N VAL A 14 6.81 16.42 -8.04
CA VAL A 14 6.50 16.98 -6.73
C VAL A 14 7.71 17.72 -6.14
N VAL A 15 7.54 18.98 -5.73
CA VAL A 15 8.59 19.81 -5.10
C VAL A 15 9.02 19.28 -3.73
N GLY A 16 10.26 19.60 -3.32
CA GLY A 16 10.88 19.09 -2.08
C GLY A 16 9.99 19.17 -0.84
N THR A 17 9.44 20.34 -0.53
CA THR A 17 8.59 20.57 0.65
C THR A 17 7.37 19.66 0.67
N ASN A 18 6.64 19.54 -0.45
CA ASN A 18 5.46 18.70 -0.53
C ASN A 18 5.80 17.21 -0.44
N ARG A 19 6.97 16.78 -0.96
CA ARG A 19 7.46 15.41 -0.78
C ARG A 19 7.71 15.10 0.69
N SER A 20 8.40 15.97 1.41
CA SER A 20 8.66 15.80 2.85
C SER A 20 7.37 15.77 3.66
N LEU A 21 6.46 16.74 3.44
CA LEU A 21 5.17 16.79 4.13
C LEU A 21 4.33 15.53 3.88
N THR A 22 4.30 15.05 2.63
CA THR A 22 3.59 13.80 2.28
C THR A 22 4.22 12.60 2.99
N MET A 23 5.55 12.46 2.98
CA MET A 23 6.20 11.34 3.64
C MET A 23 5.95 11.36 5.15
N LEU A 24 5.99 12.54 5.80
CA LEU A 24 5.61 12.68 7.21
C LEU A 24 4.15 12.28 7.45
N ALA A 25 3.23 12.76 6.62
CA ALA A 25 1.82 12.42 6.70
C ALA A 25 1.56 10.92 6.50
N ILE A 26 2.30 10.25 5.61
CA ILE A 26 2.15 8.81 5.38
C ILE A 26 2.78 7.99 6.50
N VAL A 27 3.94 8.40 7.04
CA VAL A 27 4.56 7.70 8.17
C VAL A 27 3.70 7.81 9.42
N PHE A 28 3.29 9.02 9.79
CA PHE A 28 2.62 9.28 11.07
C PHE A 28 1.10 9.36 11.00
N GLY A 29 0.52 9.54 9.81
CA GLY A 29 -0.94 9.52 9.60
C GLY A 29 -1.48 8.16 9.17
N THR A 30 -0.64 7.12 9.17
CA THR A 30 -1.03 5.74 8.85
C THR A 30 -0.35 4.77 9.81
N ASN A 31 -0.60 3.47 9.62
CA ASN A 31 0.00 2.41 10.42
C ASN A 31 1.50 2.16 10.13
N LEU A 32 2.12 2.83 9.15
CA LEU A 32 3.52 2.61 8.80
C LEU A 32 4.48 2.82 9.97
N PHE A 33 4.27 3.88 10.77
CA PHE A 33 5.10 4.14 11.95
C PHE A 33 5.04 2.97 12.95
N TYR A 34 3.83 2.51 13.27
CA TYR A 34 3.63 1.38 14.19
C TYR A 34 4.32 0.11 13.68
N TYR A 35 4.12 -0.26 12.42
CA TYR A 35 4.74 -1.47 11.86
C TYR A 35 6.26 -1.35 11.71
N THR A 36 6.82 -0.14 11.69
CA THR A 36 8.27 0.06 11.64
C THR A 36 8.91 -0.07 13.04
N ILE A 37 8.24 0.38 14.09
CA ILE A 37 8.82 0.48 15.44
C ILE A 37 8.28 -0.59 16.38
N GLY A 38 6.96 -0.79 16.40
CA GLY A 38 6.28 -1.74 17.28
C GLY A 38 6.37 -3.18 16.81
N GLU A 39 6.31 -3.42 15.50
CA GLU A 39 6.33 -4.78 14.92
C GLU A 39 7.32 -4.93 13.74
N PRO A 40 8.62 -4.61 13.92
CA PRO A 40 9.60 -4.64 12.82
C PRO A 40 9.84 -6.03 12.24
N GLY A 41 9.50 -7.09 12.98
CA GLY A 41 9.60 -8.48 12.53
C GLY A 41 8.53 -8.89 11.50
N MET A 42 7.50 -8.08 11.30
CA MET A 42 6.44 -8.34 10.32
C MET A 42 6.93 -8.09 8.89
N SER A 43 6.36 -8.82 7.92
CA SER A 43 6.74 -8.72 6.51
C SER A 43 6.36 -7.39 5.84
N HIS A 44 5.48 -6.60 6.44
CA HIS A 44 4.86 -5.42 5.83
C HIS A 44 5.84 -4.30 5.48
N VAL A 45 6.81 -3.98 6.33
CA VAL A 45 7.77 -2.89 6.08
C VAL A 45 8.74 -3.25 4.95
N PHE A 46 9.16 -4.51 4.90
CA PHE A 46 9.97 -5.05 3.81
C PHE A 46 9.19 -5.04 2.50
N SER A 47 7.94 -5.51 2.52
CA SER A 47 7.11 -5.51 1.33
C SER A 47 6.77 -4.07 0.87
N PHE A 48 6.53 -3.11 1.77
CA PHE A 48 6.45 -1.68 1.42
C PHE A 48 7.70 -1.18 0.67
N ALA A 49 8.89 -1.59 1.08
CA ALA A 49 10.12 -1.22 0.39
C ALA A 49 10.20 -1.83 -1.03
N PHE A 50 9.86 -3.11 -1.18
CA PHE A 50 9.87 -3.78 -2.48
C PHE A 50 8.75 -3.31 -3.42
N VAL A 51 7.56 -3.01 -2.91
CA VAL A 51 6.47 -2.40 -3.70
C VAL A 51 6.89 -1.02 -4.21
N ASN A 52 7.52 -0.18 -3.37
CA ASN A 52 8.05 1.10 -3.85
C ASN A 52 9.15 0.90 -4.89
N LEU A 53 10.07 -0.05 -4.69
CA LEU A 53 11.10 -0.37 -5.67
C LEU A 53 10.47 -0.82 -7.00
N TRP A 54 9.44 -1.65 -6.94
CA TRP A 54 8.70 -2.12 -8.10
C TRP A 54 8.06 -0.96 -8.87
N ILE A 55 7.37 -0.05 -8.18
CA ILE A 55 6.78 1.16 -8.79
C ILE A 55 7.88 1.97 -9.50
N TRP A 56 9.01 2.18 -8.83
CA TRP A 56 10.15 2.92 -9.39
C TRP A 56 10.71 2.25 -10.65
N VAL A 57 10.86 0.92 -10.64
CA VAL A 57 11.33 0.13 -11.78
C VAL A 57 10.36 0.24 -12.96
N VAL A 58 9.05 0.09 -12.74
CA VAL A 58 8.03 0.26 -13.79
C VAL A 58 8.09 1.66 -14.39
N LEU A 59 8.21 2.70 -13.55
CA LEU A 59 8.39 4.06 -14.04
C LEU A 59 9.69 4.25 -14.84
N LYS A 60 10.75 3.48 -14.56
CA LYS A 60 11.99 3.51 -15.35
C LYS A 60 11.84 2.80 -16.69
N MET A 61 11.14 1.67 -16.73
CA MET A 61 10.81 0.93 -17.96
C MET A 61 10.05 1.80 -18.97
N PHE A 62 9.26 2.77 -18.51
CA PHE A 62 8.59 3.73 -19.38
C PHE A 62 9.50 4.79 -20.03
N CYS A 63 10.68 5.08 -19.47
CA CYS A 63 11.51 6.23 -19.86
C CYS A 63 12.86 5.88 -20.52
N SER A 64 13.59 4.84 -20.07
CA SER A 64 14.91 4.50 -20.65
C SER A 64 15.41 3.10 -20.26
N GLU A 65 16.38 2.56 -21.02
CA GLU A 65 17.11 1.29 -20.76
C GLU A 65 16.24 0.08 -20.41
N TYR A 66 15.24 -0.19 -21.26
CA TYR A 66 14.21 -1.20 -21.03
C TYR A 66 14.76 -2.57 -20.55
N LEU A 67 15.83 -3.08 -21.17
CA LEU A 67 16.34 -4.43 -20.88
C LEU A 67 16.89 -4.58 -19.46
N ARG A 68 17.67 -3.61 -18.97
CA ARG A 68 18.20 -3.62 -17.59
C ARG A 68 17.05 -3.66 -16.58
N TRP A 69 16.03 -2.84 -16.81
CA TRP A 69 14.89 -2.74 -15.90
C TRP A 69 13.93 -3.92 -15.99
N VAL A 70 13.87 -4.65 -17.11
CA VAL A 70 13.13 -5.92 -17.23
C VAL A 70 13.66 -6.99 -16.28
N VAL A 71 15.00 -7.12 -16.18
CA VAL A 71 15.63 -8.07 -15.25
C VAL A 71 15.32 -7.70 -13.80
N VAL A 72 15.49 -6.41 -13.45
CA VAL A 72 15.17 -5.90 -12.10
C VAL A 72 13.67 -6.05 -11.80
N PHE A 73 12.80 -5.84 -12.79
CA PHE A 73 11.36 -6.04 -12.66
C PHE A 73 11.01 -7.49 -12.29
N GLY A 74 11.59 -8.46 -12.99
CA GLY A 74 11.43 -9.89 -12.67
C GLY A 74 11.88 -10.21 -11.24
N ALA A 75 13.08 -9.76 -10.87
CA ALA A 75 13.64 -10.02 -9.54
C ALA A 75 12.80 -9.42 -8.41
N VAL A 76 12.40 -8.15 -8.56
CA VAL A 76 11.59 -7.45 -7.55
C VAL A 76 10.18 -8.05 -7.46
N THR A 77 9.58 -8.42 -8.59
CA THR A 77 8.27 -9.11 -8.60
C THR A 77 8.37 -10.47 -7.92
N GLY A 78 9.48 -11.21 -8.13
CA GLY A 78 9.74 -12.48 -7.44
C GLY A 78 9.90 -12.30 -5.93
N MET A 79 10.62 -11.27 -5.50
CA MET A 79 10.72 -10.91 -4.08
C MET A 79 9.37 -10.55 -3.46
N ILE A 80 8.53 -9.77 -4.17
CA ILE A 80 7.18 -9.45 -3.71
C ILE A 80 6.36 -10.73 -3.52
N ALA A 81 6.40 -11.65 -4.48
CA ALA A 81 5.71 -12.93 -4.39
C ALA A 81 6.19 -13.78 -3.22
N MET A 82 7.51 -13.83 -2.98
CA MET A 82 8.11 -14.57 -1.89
C MET A 82 7.72 -14.01 -0.52
N ILE A 83 7.71 -12.67 -0.38
CA ILE A 83 7.32 -12.03 0.88
C ILE A 83 5.84 -12.24 1.17
N ARG A 84 4.97 -11.92 0.20
CA ARG A 84 3.52 -12.11 0.29
C ARG A 84 2.93 -12.32 -1.12
N PRO A 85 2.51 -13.53 -1.51
CA PRO A 85 1.99 -13.81 -2.85
C PRO A 85 0.83 -12.90 -3.28
N VAL A 86 -0.06 -12.57 -2.34
CA VAL A 86 -1.19 -11.65 -2.56
C VAL A 86 -0.73 -10.27 -3.02
N ASN A 87 0.49 -9.85 -2.69
CA ASN A 87 1.00 -8.54 -3.09
C ASN A 87 1.36 -8.46 -4.58
N LEU A 88 1.29 -9.56 -5.32
CA LEU A 88 1.32 -9.53 -6.79
C LEU A 88 0.17 -8.72 -7.41
N LEU A 89 -0.84 -8.34 -6.62
CA LEU A 89 -1.82 -7.33 -7.01
C LEU A 89 -1.19 -5.99 -7.46
N VAL A 90 0.07 -5.70 -7.09
CA VAL A 90 0.81 -4.53 -7.62
C VAL A 90 0.82 -4.48 -9.15
N LEU A 91 0.74 -5.61 -9.85
CA LEU A 91 0.69 -5.65 -11.31
C LEU A 91 -0.52 -4.88 -11.87
N PHE A 92 -1.64 -4.82 -11.14
CA PHE A 92 -2.81 -4.04 -11.52
C PHE A 92 -2.60 -2.53 -11.42
N MET A 93 -1.48 -2.05 -10.86
CA MET A 93 -1.10 -0.63 -10.87
C MET A 93 -0.52 -0.17 -12.21
N ILE A 94 -0.10 -1.07 -13.10
CA ILE A 94 0.59 -0.70 -14.35
C ILE A 94 -0.21 0.32 -15.19
N PRO A 95 -1.54 0.16 -15.39
CA PRO A 95 -2.34 1.15 -16.12
C PRO A 95 -2.30 2.55 -15.48
N PHE A 96 -2.33 2.62 -14.15
CA PHE A 96 -2.22 3.89 -13.43
C PHE A 96 -0.85 4.55 -13.65
N LEU A 97 0.23 3.77 -13.50
CA LEU A 97 1.61 4.27 -13.66
C LEU A 97 1.92 4.67 -15.11
N ALA A 98 1.31 4.00 -16.09
CA ALA A 98 1.42 4.34 -17.50
C ALA A 98 0.75 5.70 -17.81
N GLY A 99 -0.24 6.12 -17.03
CA GLY A 99 -0.78 7.47 -17.05
C GLY A 99 -1.67 7.84 -18.25
N ASP A 100 -1.52 7.17 -19.40
CA ASP A 100 -2.39 7.23 -20.57
C ASP A 100 -2.45 5.89 -21.33
N ARG A 101 -3.49 5.71 -22.15
CA ARG A 101 -3.71 4.47 -22.93
C ARG A 101 -2.58 4.19 -23.91
N GLY A 102 -2.05 5.22 -24.57
CA GLY A 102 -1.00 5.08 -25.57
C GLY A 102 0.32 4.57 -24.96
N GLN A 103 0.73 5.13 -23.82
CA GLN A 103 1.89 4.65 -23.08
C GLN A 103 1.71 3.21 -22.60
N LEU A 104 0.53 2.87 -22.07
CA LEU A 104 0.21 1.50 -21.66
C LEU A 104 0.31 0.52 -22.84
N THR A 105 -0.31 0.83 -23.99
CA THR A 105 -0.26 -0.03 -25.16
C THR A 105 1.16 -0.20 -25.69
N ARG A 106 1.97 0.87 -25.74
CA ARG A 106 3.38 0.78 -26.14
C ARG A 106 4.18 -0.11 -25.19
N PHE A 107 3.98 0.04 -23.88
CA PHE A 107 4.62 -0.78 -22.87
C PHE A 107 4.28 -2.26 -23.03
N LEU A 108 2.99 -2.61 -23.10
CA LEU A 108 2.55 -4.00 -23.24
C LEU A 108 3.05 -4.60 -24.57
N LYS A 109 2.95 -3.87 -25.69
CA LYS A 109 3.49 -4.33 -26.97
C LYS A 109 4.98 -4.60 -26.86
N LYS A 110 5.77 -3.73 -26.22
CA LYS A 110 7.20 -3.94 -26.05
C LYS A 110 7.50 -5.15 -25.14
N LEU A 111 6.75 -5.33 -24.07
CA LEU A 111 6.95 -6.45 -23.13
C LEU A 111 6.68 -7.81 -23.80
N PHE A 112 5.56 -7.92 -24.52
CA PHE A 112 5.12 -9.19 -25.11
C PHE A 112 5.67 -9.44 -26.51
N ARG A 113 5.69 -8.45 -27.41
CA ARG A 113 6.10 -8.63 -28.81
C ARG A 113 7.62 -8.78 -28.97
N SER A 114 8.41 -8.12 -28.12
CA SER A 114 9.87 -8.24 -28.13
C SER A 114 10.38 -9.37 -27.23
N LEU A 115 9.48 -10.23 -26.72
CA LEU A 115 9.77 -11.36 -25.83
C LEU A 115 10.58 -11.00 -24.57
N TYR A 116 10.64 -9.73 -24.19
CA TYR A 116 11.28 -9.29 -22.95
C TYR A 116 10.56 -9.82 -21.70
N ILE A 117 9.31 -10.28 -21.83
CA ILE A 117 8.64 -11.02 -20.78
C ILE A 117 9.40 -12.30 -20.40
N LEU A 118 10.13 -12.95 -21.32
CA LEU A 118 10.86 -14.19 -21.05
C LEU A 118 11.97 -13.99 -19.99
N PRO A 119 12.95 -13.08 -20.17
CA PRO A 119 13.96 -12.87 -19.13
C PRO A 119 13.35 -12.37 -17.81
N ALA A 120 12.30 -11.53 -17.83
CA ALA A 120 11.61 -11.14 -16.59
C ALA A 120 10.98 -12.36 -15.89
N LEU A 121 10.31 -13.24 -16.63
CA LEU A 121 9.67 -14.44 -16.10
C LEU A 121 10.70 -15.44 -15.58
N THR A 122 11.81 -15.65 -16.30
CA THR A 122 12.91 -16.51 -15.85
C THR A 122 13.46 -16.02 -14.51
N ILE A 123 13.77 -14.73 -14.40
CA ILE A 123 14.30 -14.16 -13.15
C ILE A 123 13.25 -14.19 -12.04
N PHE A 124 11.97 -13.93 -12.36
CA PHE A 124 10.87 -14.08 -11.41
C PHE A 124 10.81 -15.50 -10.85
N VAL A 125 10.82 -16.53 -11.71
CA VAL A 125 10.77 -17.95 -11.30
C VAL A 125 12.00 -18.33 -10.48
N LEU A 126 13.19 -17.86 -10.86
CA LEU A 126 14.42 -18.13 -10.09
C LEU A 126 14.34 -17.55 -8.68
N VAL A 127 13.85 -16.32 -8.53
CA VAL A 127 13.73 -15.66 -7.21
C VAL A 127 12.58 -16.22 -6.40
N ALA A 128 11.38 -16.33 -6.97
CA ALA A 128 10.21 -16.87 -6.27
C ALA A 128 10.39 -18.38 -5.95
N GLY A 129 11.11 -19.10 -6.81
CA GLY A 129 11.46 -20.52 -6.63
C GLY A 129 12.36 -20.78 -5.42
N LEU A 130 13.08 -19.76 -4.91
CA LEU A 130 13.80 -19.87 -3.65
C LEU A 130 12.86 -20.23 -2.50
N GLN A 131 11.60 -19.75 -2.51
CA GLN A 131 10.61 -20.14 -1.50
C GLN A 131 10.30 -21.64 -1.53
N LEU A 132 10.15 -22.22 -2.74
CA LEU A 132 9.89 -23.64 -2.92
C LEU A 132 11.09 -24.48 -2.45
N LEU A 133 12.31 -24.00 -2.69
CA LEU A 133 13.54 -24.62 -2.19
C LEU A 133 13.59 -24.58 -0.66
N ILE A 134 13.25 -23.44 -0.05
CA ILE A 134 13.16 -23.31 1.41
C ILE A 134 12.17 -24.33 1.98
N TYR A 135 10.98 -24.48 1.39
CA TYR A 135 10.04 -25.51 1.80
C TYR A 135 10.62 -26.92 1.70
N ARG A 136 11.28 -27.24 0.58
CA ARG A 136 11.87 -28.56 0.37
C ARG A 136 12.95 -28.89 1.41
N LEU A 137 13.79 -27.91 1.74
CA LEU A 137 14.87 -28.06 2.73
C LEU A 137 14.35 -28.12 4.17
N SER A 138 13.31 -27.34 4.50
CA SER A 138 12.80 -27.24 5.88
C SER A 138 11.75 -28.28 6.24
N SER A 139 10.90 -28.68 5.29
CA SER A 139 9.73 -29.55 5.53
C SER A 139 9.75 -30.87 4.75
N GLY A 140 10.68 -31.03 3.81
CA GLY A 140 10.69 -32.14 2.86
C GLY A 140 9.66 -32.02 1.73
N GLY A 141 8.65 -31.16 1.83
CA GLY A 141 7.67 -30.89 0.77
C GLY A 141 8.05 -29.68 -0.10
N TRP A 142 7.62 -29.65 -1.37
CA TRP A 142 7.81 -28.47 -2.24
C TRP A 142 6.83 -27.33 -1.96
N TRP A 143 5.79 -27.58 -1.17
CA TRP A 143 4.77 -26.60 -0.80
C TRP A 143 4.26 -26.89 0.60
N VAL A 144 4.11 -25.84 1.41
CA VAL A 144 3.52 -25.91 2.74
C VAL A 144 2.46 -24.82 2.85
N TYR A 145 1.21 -25.21 3.06
CA TYR A 145 0.11 -24.28 3.33
C TYR A 145 -0.13 -24.19 4.84
N SER A 146 0.36 -23.12 5.46
CA SER A 146 0.30 -22.94 6.92
C SER A 146 -1.10 -22.62 7.46
N TYR A 147 -2.03 -22.24 6.59
CA TYR A 147 -3.37 -21.77 6.95
C TYR A 147 -4.42 -22.90 6.96
N GLY A 148 -4.06 -24.14 6.61
CA GLY A 148 -4.98 -25.29 6.68
C GLY A 148 -6.21 -25.11 5.79
N ASP A 149 -7.39 -25.05 6.39
CA ASP A 149 -8.68 -24.88 5.69
C ASP A 149 -9.09 -23.40 5.51
N GLU A 150 -8.30 -22.46 6.05
CA GLU A 150 -8.56 -21.03 5.90
C GLU A 150 -8.23 -20.55 4.48
N GLY A 151 -9.01 -19.59 3.97
CA GLY A 151 -8.83 -19.11 2.61
C GLY A 151 -9.59 -17.83 2.29
N PHE A 152 -9.68 -17.50 1.01
CA PHE A 152 -10.49 -16.38 0.54
C PHE A 152 -11.93 -16.81 0.29
N ASN A 153 -12.89 -16.05 0.82
CA ASN A 153 -14.30 -16.11 0.47
C ASN A 153 -14.68 -14.91 -0.42
N PHE A 154 -14.48 -15.06 -1.72
CA PHE A 154 -14.80 -14.02 -2.70
C PHE A 154 -16.30 -13.79 -2.90
N LEU A 155 -17.16 -14.74 -2.48
CA LEU A 155 -18.61 -14.61 -2.61
C LEU A 155 -19.24 -13.81 -1.46
N SER A 156 -18.52 -13.60 -0.36
CA SER A 156 -19.00 -12.84 0.79
C SER A 156 -17.90 -11.91 1.33
N PRO A 157 -17.48 -10.90 0.56
CA PRO A 157 -16.43 -9.97 0.98
C PRO A 157 -16.96 -8.98 2.02
N HIS A 158 -16.19 -8.76 3.09
CA HIS A 158 -16.52 -7.85 4.18
C HIS A 158 -16.09 -6.40 3.88
N ILE A 159 -16.47 -5.85 2.71
CA ILE A 159 -15.94 -4.57 2.21
C ILE A 159 -16.27 -3.41 3.17
N PHE A 160 -17.52 -3.32 3.63
CA PHE A 160 -17.93 -2.23 4.51
C PHE A 160 -17.20 -2.33 5.86
N ASP A 161 -17.13 -3.53 6.43
CA ASP A 161 -16.45 -3.76 7.70
C ASP A 161 -14.95 -3.45 7.59
N PHE A 162 -14.32 -3.90 6.50
CA PHE A 162 -12.91 -3.63 6.21
C PHE A 162 -12.59 -2.13 6.12
N LEU A 163 -13.54 -1.31 5.68
CA LEU A 163 -13.35 0.14 5.56
C LEU A 163 -13.72 0.90 6.82
N PHE A 164 -14.77 0.52 7.55
CA PHE A 164 -15.38 1.36 8.58
C PHE A 164 -15.55 0.70 9.95
N SER A 165 -15.37 -0.61 10.08
CA SER A 165 -15.63 -1.31 11.34
C SER A 165 -14.74 -0.82 12.48
N TYR A 166 -15.31 -0.78 13.69
CA TYR A 166 -14.56 -0.57 14.92
C TYR A 166 -13.51 -1.64 15.20
N LYS A 167 -13.60 -2.82 14.57
CA LYS A 167 -12.59 -3.86 14.74
C LYS A 167 -11.24 -3.39 14.18
N LYS A 168 -11.16 -3.16 12.87
CA LYS A 168 -9.92 -2.76 12.14
C LYS A 168 -10.17 -1.94 10.87
N GLY A 169 -11.27 -1.19 10.81
CA GLY A 169 -11.66 -0.42 9.63
C GLY A 169 -10.58 0.57 9.18
N LEU A 170 -10.23 0.53 7.89
CA LEU A 170 -9.19 1.38 7.31
C LEU A 170 -9.40 2.87 7.62
N PHE A 171 -10.62 3.38 7.41
CA PHE A 171 -10.90 4.80 7.53
C PHE A 171 -11.12 5.26 8.97
N LEU A 172 -11.43 4.33 9.88
CA LEU A 172 -11.52 4.65 11.31
C LEU A 172 -10.12 4.86 11.90
N TYR A 173 -9.21 3.93 11.68
CA TYR A 173 -7.86 3.95 12.27
C TYR A 173 -6.84 4.71 11.41
N THR A 174 -7.07 4.81 10.10
CA THR A 174 -6.24 5.54 9.13
C THR A 174 -7.11 6.51 8.30
N PRO A 175 -7.74 7.52 8.92
CA PRO A 175 -8.58 8.49 8.20
C PRO A 175 -7.81 9.28 7.12
N MET A 176 -6.47 9.37 7.22
CA MET A 176 -5.59 9.90 6.18
C MET A 176 -5.83 9.25 4.80
N ALA A 177 -6.21 7.96 4.77
CA ALA A 177 -6.52 7.27 3.52
C ALA A 177 -7.68 7.94 2.77
N MET A 178 -8.70 8.46 3.46
CA MET A 178 -9.81 9.19 2.82
C MET A 178 -9.33 10.48 2.16
N VAL A 179 -8.45 11.23 2.83
CA VAL A 179 -7.85 12.47 2.29
C VAL A 179 -7.02 12.14 1.04
N CYS A 180 -6.25 11.06 1.08
CA CYS A 180 -5.47 10.60 -0.08
C CYS A 180 -6.35 10.18 -1.27
N LEU A 181 -7.45 9.45 -1.02
CA LEU A 181 -8.42 9.07 -2.06
C LEU A 181 -9.15 10.29 -2.64
N ALA A 182 -9.56 11.24 -1.80
CA ALA A 182 -10.10 12.52 -2.26
C ALA A 182 -9.08 13.29 -3.11
N GLY A 183 -7.81 13.28 -2.68
CA GLY A 183 -6.69 13.86 -3.43
C GLY A 183 -6.50 13.24 -4.81
N ALA A 184 -6.77 11.94 -4.97
CA ALA A 184 -6.72 11.27 -6.27
C ALA A 184 -7.79 11.81 -7.22
N ILE A 185 -9.03 11.92 -6.72
CA ILE A 185 -10.14 12.50 -7.48
C ILE A 185 -9.83 13.95 -7.85
N MET A 186 -9.41 14.78 -6.89
CA MET A 186 -9.12 16.20 -7.14
C MET A 186 -7.98 16.40 -8.14
N THR A 187 -6.95 15.56 -8.08
CA THR A 187 -5.77 15.64 -8.94
C THR A 187 -6.07 15.15 -10.36
N TRP A 188 -6.84 14.06 -10.51
CA TRP A 188 -7.03 13.38 -11.79
C TRP A 188 -8.44 13.48 -12.37
N ARG A 189 -9.33 14.32 -11.82
CA ARG A 189 -10.70 14.53 -12.37
C ARG A 189 -10.75 14.86 -13.86
N TYR A 190 -9.69 15.46 -14.42
CA TYR A 190 -9.58 15.78 -15.84
C TYR A 190 -8.78 14.74 -16.66
N ASN A 191 -8.12 13.77 -15.99
CA ASN A 191 -7.47 12.63 -16.64
C ASN A 191 -8.25 11.35 -16.27
N GLN A 192 -9.35 11.12 -16.98
CA GLN A 192 -10.26 10.01 -16.71
C GLN A 192 -9.56 8.65 -16.76
N PHE A 193 -8.64 8.44 -17.70
CA PHE A 193 -7.91 7.17 -17.79
C PHE A 193 -7.12 6.89 -16.51
N ARG A 194 -6.33 7.87 -16.05
CA ARG A 194 -5.51 7.69 -14.85
C ARG A 194 -6.36 7.56 -13.59
N LEU A 195 -7.45 8.32 -13.48
CA LEU A 195 -8.38 8.24 -12.36
C LEU A 195 -9.07 6.87 -12.31
N ILE A 196 -9.62 6.40 -13.43
CA ILE A 196 -10.27 5.09 -13.51
C ILE A 196 -9.26 3.99 -13.19
N ALA A 197 -8.07 4.02 -13.79
CA ALA A 197 -7.02 3.03 -13.50
C ALA A 197 -6.64 3.00 -12.01
N TYR A 198 -6.51 4.17 -11.37
CA TYR A 198 -6.24 4.27 -9.94
C TYR A 198 -7.38 3.70 -9.09
N MET A 199 -8.63 4.11 -9.36
CA MET A 199 -9.80 3.68 -8.60
C MET A 199 -10.09 2.19 -8.79
N SER A 200 -9.92 1.67 -10.02
CA SER A 200 -10.03 0.23 -10.29
C SER A 200 -8.98 -0.55 -9.51
N PHE A 201 -7.74 -0.08 -9.45
CA PHE A 201 -6.70 -0.72 -8.64
C PHE A 201 -7.06 -0.72 -7.14
N MET A 202 -7.47 0.44 -6.58
CA MET A 202 -7.92 0.52 -5.18
C MET A 202 -9.10 -0.41 -4.90
N ALA A 203 -10.09 -0.48 -5.81
CA ALA A 203 -11.26 -1.33 -5.68
C ALA A 203 -10.89 -2.82 -5.70
N ILE A 204 -10.05 -3.26 -6.64
CA ILE A 204 -9.55 -4.64 -6.69
C ILE A 204 -8.78 -4.98 -5.42
N LEU A 205 -7.91 -4.08 -4.96
CA LEU A 205 -7.13 -4.29 -3.75
C LEU A 205 -8.01 -4.44 -2.52
N ILE A 206 -8.96 -3.52 -2.31
CA ILE A 206 -9.92 -3.57 -1.19
C ILE A 206 -10.78 -4.83 -1.28
N TYR A 207 -11.29 -5.16 -2.47
CA TYR A 207 -12.12 -6.35 -2.67
C TYR A 207 -11.36 -7.63 -2.28
N VAL A 208 -10.15 -7.82 -2.79
CA VAL A 208 -9.38 -9.04 -2.50
C VAL A 208 -9.04 -9.11 -1.02
N MET A 209 -8.61 -8.01 -0.40
CA MET A 209 -8.26 -8.01 1.01
C MET A 209 -9.47 -8.22 1.92
N ALA A 210 -10.60 -7.59 1.60
CA ALA A 210 -11.85 -7.78 2.33
C ALA A 210 -12.47 -9.19 2.13
N SER A 211 -12.00 -9.96 1.15
CA SER A 211 -12.44 -11.34 0.90
C SER A 211 -11.67 -12.38 1.72
N TRP A 212 -10.63 -12.02 2.46
CA TRP A 212 -9.96 -12.98 3.34
C TRP A 212 -10.92 -13.43 4.46
N TRP A 213 -10.95 -14.72 4.79
CA TRP A 213 -11.89 -15.27 5.79
C TRP A 213 -11.90 -14.46 7.09
N ASN A 214 -10.72 -14.03 7.53
CA ASN A 214 -10.51 -13.12 8.65
C ASN A 214 -10.21 -11.73 8.10
N TRP A 215 -11.24 -11.02 7.65
CA TRP A 215 -11.10 -9.71 7.01
C TRP A 215 -10.44 -8.64 7.89
N TRP A 216 -10.44 -8.81 9.22
CA TRP A 216 -9.72 -7.92 10.16
C TRP A 216 -8.24 -8.30 10.32
N TYR A 217 -7.80 -9.39 9.70
CA TYR A 217 -6.42 -9.86 9.66
C TYR A 217 -5.80 -10.13 11.04
N GLY A 218 -6.61 -10.54 12.01
CA GLY A 218 -6.17 -10.85 13.39
C GLY A 218 -5.61 -9.64 14.15
N GLY A 219 -4.76 -9.91 15.14
CA GLY A 219 -4.10 -8.89 15.97
C GLY A 219 -3.32 -7.87 15.15
N SER A 220 -3.85 -6.65 15.02
CA SER A 220 -3.27 -5.62 14.17
C SER A 220 -3.67 -4.19 14.55
N PHE A 221 -2.84 -3.20 14.20
CA PHE A 221 -3.21 -1.79 14.24
C PHE A 221 -3.67 -1.34 12.86
N SER A 222 -4.93 -0.92 12.75
CA SER A 222 -5.57 -0.61 11.47
C SER A 222 -5.50 -1.79 10.49
N THR A 223 -5.83 -1.55 9.23
CA THR A 223 -5.75 -2.52 8.15
C THR A 223 -4.30 -2.75 7.70
N ARG A 224 -3.55 -3.62 8.40
CA ARG A 224 -2.11 -3.85 8.16
C ARG A 224 -1.74 -4.27 6.75
N VAL A 225 -2.63 -4.99 6.07
CA VAL A 225 -2.38 -5.50 4.72
C VAL A 225 -2.33 -4.42 3.64
N LEU A 226 -2.66 -3.17 3.96
CA LEU A 226 -2.52 -2.04 3.05
C LEU A 226 -1.22 -1.25 3.24
N THR A 227 -0.41 -1.58 4.26
CA THR A 227 0.87 -0.92 4.58
C THR A 227 1.82 -0.88 3.38
N GLU A 228 1.77 -1.91 2.54
CA GLU A 228 2.71 -2.07 1.43
C GLU A 228 2.36 -1.19 0.25
N PHE A 229 1.09 -0.80 0.18
CA PHE A 229 0.49 -0.04 -0.90
C PHE A 229 0.42 1.45 -0.57
N LEU A 230 1.00 1.91 0.54
CA LEU A 230 0.93 3.30 1.01
C LEU A 230 1.49 4.33 0.03
N ALA A 231 2.37 3.95 -0.90
CA ALA A 231 2.78 4.83 -1.99
C ALA A 231 1.60 5.30 -2.86
N MET A 232 0.55 4.49 -2.96
CA MET A 232 -0.67 4.83 -3.69
C MET A 232 -1.56 5.83 -2.96
N LEU A 233 -1.39 5.96 -1.65
CA LEU A 233 -1.98 7.07 -0.89
C LEU A 233 -1.07 8.31 -0.97
N ALA A 234 0.24 8.12 -0.94
CA ALA A 234 1.23 9.19 -0.97
C ALA A 234 1.19 10.03 -2.26
N ILE A 235 1.16 9.39 -3.44
CA ILE A 235 1.20 10.08 -4.73
C ILE A 235 0.06 11.11 -4.89
N PRO A 236 -1.24 10.75 -4.71
CA PRO A 236 -2.32 11.72 -4.84
C PRO A 236 -2.29 12.81 -3.77
N LEU A 237 -1.93 12.49 -2.52
CA LEU A 237 -1.78 13.50 -1.46
C LEU A 237 -0.72 14.55 -1.83
N ALA A 238 0.44 14.09 -2.31
CA ALA A 238 1.54 14.96 -2.71
C ALA A 238 1.17 15.91 -3.84
N LEU A 239 0.48 15.40 -4.86
CA LEU A 239 0.02 16.19 -6.00
C LEU A 239 -1.12 17.14 -5.61
N TRP A 240 -2.01 16.73 -4.70
CA TRP A 240 -3.08 17.61 -4.22
C TRP A 240 -2.53 18.77 -3.39
N LEU A 241 -1.58 18.50 -2.48
CA LEU A 241 -0.86 19.54 -1.74
C LEU A 241 -0.10 20.49 -2.67
N GLN A 242 0.48 19.98 -3.76
CA GLN A 242 1.18 20.78 -4.75
C GLN A 242 0.26 21.71 -5.54
N ASN A 243 -0.87 21.19 -5.99
CA ASN A 243 -1.79 21.91 -6.87
C ASN A 243 -2.79 22.79 -6.10
N THR A 244 -2.68 22.86 -4.76
CA THR A 244 -3.54 23.68 -3.91
C THR A 244 -2.74 24.83 -3.31
N SER A 245 -3.31 26.04 -3.32
CA SER A 245 -2.70 27.27 -2.79
C SER A 245 -3.67 28.05 -1.89
N GLY A 246 -3.15 29.09 -1.21
CA GLY A 246 -3.93 30.02 -0.39
C GLY A 246 -4.67 29.36 0.79
N LYS A 247 -5.87 29.85 1.10
CA LYS A 247 -6.69 29.38 2.22
C LYS A 247 -7.03 27.89 2.14
N ARG A 248 -7.27 27.37 0.93
CA ARG A 248 -7.55 25.93 0.72
C ARG A 248 -6.37 25.05 1.08
N ARG A 249 -5.15 25.51 0.78
CA ARG A 249 -3.92 24.80 1.15
C ARG A 249 -3.72 24.79 2.66
N ALA A 250 -3.93 25.94 3.32
CA ALA A 250 -3.84 26.03 4.77
C ALA A 250 -4.85 25.09 5.45
N TRP A 251 -6.09 25.05 4.96
CA TRP A 251 -7.10 24.11 5.44
C TRP A 251 -6.68 22.64 5.23
N LEU A 252 -6.23 22.28 4.03
CA LEU A 252 -5.77 20.90 3.74
C LEU A 252 -4.60 20.48 4.63
N LEU A 253 -3.64 21.38 4.86
CA LEU A 253 -2.53 21.14 5.79
C LEU A 253 -3.02 20.99 7.23
N GLY A 254 -3.97 21.83 7.66
CA GLY A 254 -4.61 21.71 8.98
C GLY A 254 -5.28 20.35 9.18
N VAL A 255 -6.03 19.88 8.17
CA VAL A 255 -6.64 18.55 8.17
C VAL A 255 -5.56 17.45 8.24
N VAL A 256 -4.53 17.52 7.39
CA VAL A 256 -3.43 16.54 7.39
C VAL A 256 -2.75 16.47 8.77
N ILE A 257 -2.42 17.62 9.36
CA ILE A 257 -1.78 17.68 10.68
C ILE A 257 -2.70 17.11 11.75
N PHE A 258 -3.98 17.51 11.75
CA PHE A 258 -4.97 16.99 12.68
C PHE A 258 -5.08 15.45 12.61
N LEU A 259 -5.18 14.89 11.40
CA LEU A 259 -5.27 13.44 11.21
C LEU A 259 -3.99 12.70 11.59
N VAL A 260 -2.82 13.32 11.39
CA VAL A 260 -1.55 12.78 11.92
C VAL A 260 -1.61 12.67 13.44
N VAL A 261 -2.04 13.74 14.13
CA VAL A 261 -2.17 13.73 15.60
C VAL A 261 -3.15 12.65 16.06
N VAL A 262 -4.33 12.56 15.44
CA VAL A 262 -5.33 11.52 15.76
C VAL A 262 -4.75 10.11 15.56
N CYS A 263 -4.05 9.86 14.46
CA CYS A 263 -3.46 8.55 14.19
C CYS A 263 -2.33 8.21 15.18
N GLN A 264 -1.51 9.18 15.58
CA GLN A 264 -0.45 8.98 16.57
C GLN A 264 -1.01 8.71 17.97
N ILE A 265 -2.08 9.39 18.38
CA ILE A 265 -2.77 9.11 19.65
C ILE A 265 -3.38 7.70 19.63
N GLN A 266 -4.04 7.30 18.54
CA GLN A 266 -4.53 5.93 18.40
C GLN A 266 -3.39 4.89 18.41
N THR A 267 -2.25 5.19 17.77
CA THR A 267 -1.07 4.31 17.80
C THR A 267 -0.54 4.15 19.23
N TYR A 268 -0.52 5.24 20.00
CA TYR A 268 -0.15 5.23 21.40
C TYR A 268 -1.14 4.38 22.22
N GLN A 269 -2.44 4.60 22.07
CA GLN A 269 -3.48 3.81 22.74
C GLN A 269 -3.42 2.32 22.40
N TYR A 270 -3.12 1.98 21.14
CA TYR A 270 -2.89 0.61 20.72
C TYR A 270 -1.67 -0.02 21.39
N ARG A 271 -0.55 0.72 21.45
CA ARG A 271 0.69 0.25 22.10
C ARG A 271 0.49 -0.09 23.58
N TYR A 272 -0.38 0.62 24.27
CA TYR A 272 -0.73 0.38 25.67
C TYR A 272 -2.03 -0.43 25.84
N MET A 273 -2.47 -1.12 24.78
CA MET A 273 -3.58 -2.07 24.80
C MET A 273 -4.96 -1.47 25.13
N LEU A 274 -5.08 -0.13 25.15
CA LEU A 274 -6.37 0.57 25.27
C LEU A 274 -7.22 0.33 24.01
N ILE A 275 -6.59 0.43 22.84
CA ILE A 275 -7.16 -0.12 21.62
C ILE A 275 -6.70 -1.58 21.52
N HIS A 276 -7.59 -2.51 21.84
CA HIS A 276 -7.30 -3.94 21.80
C HIS A 276 -6.94 -4.39 20.38
N TRP A 277 -6.04 -5.38 20.28
CA TRP A 277 -5.58 -5.89 19.00
C TRP A 277 -6.65 -6.66 18.23
N GLU A 278 -7.72 -7.09 18.87
CA GLU A 278 -8.78 -7.88 18.23
C GLU A 278 -10.21 -7.56 18.66
N GLU A 279 -10.42 -7.11 19.90
CA GLU A 279 -11.75 -7.11 20.54
C GLU A 279 -12.33 -5.69 20.66
N MET A 280 -12.14 -4.89 19.62
CA MET A 280 -12.67 -3.53 19.60
C MET A 280 -14.15 -3.54 19.23
N THR A 281 -14.96 -2.88 20.04
CA THR A 281 -16.37 -2.55 19.78
C THR A 281 -16.53 -1.04 19.65
N CYS A 282 -17.73 -0.59 19.28
CA CYS A 282 -18.07 0.83 19.24
C CYS A 282 -17.83 1.50 20.61
N GLU A 283 -18.37 0.88 21.66
CA GLU A 283 -18.29 1.37 23.03
C GLU A 283 -16.82 1.48 23.48
N ARG A 284 -16.05 0.39 23.36
CA ARG A 284 -14.63 0.37 23.72
C ARG A 284 -13.81 1.40 22.96
N TYR A 285 -14.11 1.64 21.68
CA TYR A 285 -13.41 2.64 20.88
C TYR A 285 -13.64 4.05 21.42
N TRP A 286 -14.89 4.41 21.69
CA TRP A 286 -15.23 5.75 22.16
C TRP A 286 -14.84 6.00 23.62
N ASP A 287 -14.81 4.97 24.45
CA ASP A 287 -14.32 5.07 25.84
C ASP A 287 -12.87 5.52 25.91
N VAL A 288 -12.04 5.11 24.93
CA VAL A 288 -10.63 5.47 24.87
C VAL A 288 -10.33 6.58 23.86
N PHE A 289 -11.25 6.95 22.97
CA PHE A 289 -10.96 7.86 21.86
C PHE A 289 -10.33 9.19 22.33
N MET A 290 -9.10 9.45 21.88
CA MET A 290 -8.32 10.65 22.21
C MET A 290 -8.01 10.85 23.71
N ARG A 291 -8.38 9.90 24.58
CA ARG A 291 -8.05 9.87 26.00
C ARG A 291 -6.59 9.46 26.20
N VAL A 292 -5.73 10.44 26.42
CA VAL A 292 -4.30 10.24 26.76
C VAL A 292 -4.06 10.20 28.27
N ASP A 293 -5.07 10.59 29.05
CA ASP A 293 -5.08 10.62 30.51
C ASP A 293 -5.20 9.22 31.15
N LEU A 294 -5.74 8.23 30.44
CA LEU A 294 -6.02 6.89 30.97
C LEU A 294 -4.78 6.04 31.32
N LEU A 295 -3.57 6.56 31.09
CA LEU A 295 -2.31 5.84 31.30
C LEU A 295 -1.47 6.46 32.43
N PHE A 296 -1.98 7.52 33.07
CA PHE A 296 -1.38 8.16 34.23
C PHE A 296 -2.17 7.84 35.51
#